data_AF-A0A5E4PUI8-F1
#
_entry.id   AF-A0A5E4PUI8-F1
#
_cell.length_a   1.000
_cell.length_b   1.000
_cell.length_c   1.000
_cell.angle_alpha   90.00
_cell.angle_beta   90.00
_cell.angle_gamma   90.00
#
_symmetry.space_group_name_H-M   'P 1'
#
loop_
_entity.id
_entity.type
_entity.pdbx_description
1 polymer ?
#
loop_
_entity_poly.entity_id
_entity_poly.type
_entity_poly.pdbx_seq_one_letter_code
_entity_poly.pdbx_strand_id
1 'polypeptide(L)'
;MELYGVFTNVIPLLLLLKICLIETIRASRAEYVTCGTILKLMNTELKLRLHSHDIKYGSGSGQQSVTAVEITDDHNSHWAVRSISGETCKRGAPIKCNTNIRLQHVATKKNLHSHYFTSPLSGNQEVSCYGDDNGEGDSGDNWTVVCNNDYWRRESPVKFQHFPSWVW
;
A
#
# COMPACT_ATOMS: atom_id res chain seq x y z
N MET A 1 44.60 -42.91 9.69
CA MET A 1 43.47 -42.67 10.62
C MET A 1 43.11 -41.19 10.77
N GLU A 2 43.88 -40.22 10.25
CA GLU A 2 43.60 -38.79 10.45
C GLU A 2 42.59 -38.16 9.46
N LEU A 3 42.37 -38.74 8.28
CA LEU A 3 41.46 -38.17 7.28
C LEU A 3 39.97 -38.32 7.64
N TYR A 4 39.59 -39.32 8.45
CA TYR A 4 38.18 -39.54 8.85
C TYR A 4 37.67 -38.51 9.87
N GLY A 5 38.55 -37.92 10.69
CA GLY A 5 38.19 -36.94 11.72
C GLY A 5 37.95 -35.52 11.18
N VAL A 6 38.49 -35.19 10.00
CA VAL A 6 38.28 -33.91 9.35
C VAL A 6 36.89 -33.88 8.69
N PHE A 7 36.52 -34.93 7.96
CA PHE A 7 35.22 -35.02 7.27
C PHE A 7 34.01 -35.02 8.21
N THR A 8 34.13 -35.59 9.42
CA THR A 8 33.04 -35.59 10.42
C THR A 8 32.81 -34.22 11.07
N ASN A 9 33.82 -33.34 11.11
CA ASN A 9 33.70 -31.99 11.68
C ASN A 9 33.16 -30.93 10.70
N VAL A 10 33.30 -31.14 9.39
CA VAL A 10 32.78 -30.18 8.37
C VAL A 10 31.27 -30.30 8.17
N ILE A 11 30.70 -31.49 8.33
CA ILE A 11 29.26 -31.74 8.16
C ILE A 11 28.39 -30.92 9.13
N PRO A 12 28.63 -30.91 10.46
CA PRO A 12 27.84 -30.09 11.38
C PRO A 12 28.03 -28.60 11.13
N LEU A 13 29.22 -28.16 10.70
CA LEU A 13 29.49 -26.76 10.33
C LEU A 13 28.70 -26.34 9.08
N LEU A 14 28.66 -27.19 8.04
CA LEU A 14 27.87 -26.97 6.83
C LEU A 14 26.36 -26.98 7.13
N LEU A 15 25.91 -27.83 8.05
CA LEU A 15 24.51 -27.88 8.50
C LEU A 15 24.14 -26.61 9.26
N LEU A 16 24.99 -26.15 10.18
CA LEU A 16 24.86 -24.89 10.91
C LEU A 16 24.83 -23.69 9.96
N LEU A 17 25.73 -23.65 8.97
CA LEU A 17 25.76 -22.59 7.96
C LEU A 17 24.45 -22.55 7.16
N LYS A 18 23.93 -23.72 6.75
CA LYS A 18 22.64 -23.81 6.06
C LYS A 18 21.47 -23.36 6.93
N ILE A 19 21.43 -23.76 8.20
CA ILE A 19 20.37 -23.34 9.14
C ILE A 19 20.42 -21.83 9.36
N CYS A 20 21.61 -21.27 9.55
CA CYS A 20 21.80 -19.83 9.74
C CYS A 20 21.41 -19.02 8.47
N LEU A 21 21.73 -19.55 7.28
CA LEU A 21 21.29 -18.99 5.99
C LEU A 21 19.76 -19.04 5.83
N ILE A 22 19.09 -20.10 6.31
CA ILE A 22 17.61 -20.21 6.23
C ILE A 22 16.94 -19.21 7.18
N GLU A 23 17.44 -19.02 8.39
CA GLU A 23 16.90 -18.05 9.35
C GLU A 23 17.08 -16.59 8.89
N THR A 24 18.24 -16.27 8.30
CA THR A 24 18.49 -14.93 7.74
C THR A 24 17.59 -14.60 6.55
N ILE A 25 17.21 -15.57 5.71
CA ILE A 25 16.24 -15.37 4.63
C ILE A 25 14.84 -15.05 5.17
N ARG A 26 14.42 -15.68 6.28
CA ARG A 26 13.11 -15.42 6.90
C ARG A 26 13.04 -14.02 7.51
N ALA A 27 14.13 -13.53 8.10
CA ALA A 27 14.21 -12.19 8.69
C ALA A 27 14.12 -11.04 7.67
N SER A 28 14.32 -11.32 6.37
CA SER A 28 14.40 -10.29 5.31
C SER A 28 13.04 -9.84 4.74
N ARG A 29 11.93 -10.51 5.02
CA ARG A 29 10.62 -10.09 4.48
C ARG A 29 9.92 -9.13 5.45
N ALA A 30 9.77 -7.87 5.02
CA ALA A 30 8.90 -6.92 5.70
C ALA A 30 7.46 -7.47 5.70
N GLU A 31 7.00 -7.95 6.85
CA GLU A 31 5.70 -8.64 6.97
C GLU A 31 4.52 -7.68 6.88
N TYR A 32 4.67 -6.47 7.43
CA TYR A 32 3.60 -5.48 7.54
C TYR A 32 3.81 -4.29 6.59
N VAL A 33 2.70 -3.67 6.20
CA VAL A 33 2.70 -2.32 5.63
C VAL A 33 2.91 -1.34 6.78
N THR A 34 3.86 -0.44 6.61
CA THR A 34 4.24 0.53 7.63
C THR A 34 3.99 1.96 7.15
N CYS A 35 3.83 2.89 8.08
CA CYS A 35 3.80 4.32 7.77
C CYS A 35 5.03 4.74 6.94
N GLY A 36 4.80 5.48 5.85
CA GLY A 36 5.80 5.90 4.89
C GLY A 36 6.19 4.84 3.84
N THR A 37 5.53 3.68 3.82
CA THR A 37 5.71 2.70 2.74
C THR A 37 5.18 3.25 1.44
N ILE A 38 5.94 3.07 0.36
CA ILE A 38 5.46 3.23 -1.01
C ILE A 38 5.11 1.84 -1.53
N LEU A 39 3.89 1.67 -2.06
CA LEU A 39 3.37 0.38 -2.51
C LEU A 39 2.52 0.52 -3.78
N LYS A 40 2.20 -0.61 -4.41
CA LYS A 40 1.18 -0.70 -5.46
C LYS A 40 0.01 -1.51 -4.91
N LEU A 41 -1.22 -1.01 -5.07
CA LEU A 41 -2.43 -1.73 -4.68
C LEU A 41 -2.98 -2.47 -5.89
N MET A 42 -3.13 -3.79 -5.79
CA MET A 42 -3.68 -4.62 -6.86
C MET A 42 -5.08 -5.09 -6.49
N ASN A 43 -6.05 -4.86 -7.39
CA ASN A 43 -7.37 -5.44 -7.27
C ASN A 43 -7.26 -6.98 -7.33
N THR A 44 -7.84 -7.68 -6.35
CA THR A 44 -7.66 -9.12 -6.19
C THR A 44 -8.34 -9.95 -7.28
N GLU A 45 -9.37 -9.42 -7.92
CA GLU A 45 -10.15 -10.10 -8.96
C GLU A 45 -9.60 -9.77 -10.36
N LEU A 46 -9.54 -8.49 -10.71
CA LEU A 46 -9.15 -8.02 -12.04
C LEU A 46 -7.63 -8.00 -12.26
N LYS A 47 -6.83 -8.11 -11.19
CA LYS A 47 -5.35 -8.03 -11.23
C LYS A 47 -4.79 -6.71 -11.79
N LEU A 48 -5.63 -5.67 -11.82
CA LEU A 48 -5.24 -4.31 -12.18
C LEU A 48 -4.68 -3.56 -10.97
N ARG A 49 -3.77 -2.62 -11.20
CA ARG A 49 -3.15 -1.78 -10.17
C ARG A 49 -3.79 -0.41 -10.10
N LEU A 50 -4.08 0.07 -8.90
CA LEU A 50 -4.55 1.43 -8.65
C LEU A 50 -3.56 2.43 -9.23
N HIS A 51 -4.07 3.36 -10.02
CA HIS A 51 -3.27 4.25 -10.86
C HIS A 51 -3.89 5.64 -10.92
N SER A 52 -3.06 6.67 -11.03
CA SER A 52 -3.50 8.02 -11.33
C SER A 52 -2.47 8.73 -12.20
N HIS A 53 -2.83 9.83 -12.84
CA HIS A 53 -2.00 10.54 -13.80
C HIS A 53 -2.52 11.97 -13.94
N ASP A 54 -1.77 12.86 -14.59
CA ASP A 54 -2.15 14.27 -14.70
C ASP A 54 -3.22 14.53 -15.79
N ILE A 55 -4.34 13.81 -15.69
CA ILE A 55 -5.56 14.03 -16.48
C ILE A 55 -6.74 14.09 -15.53
N LYS A 56 -7.61 15.06 -15.77
CA LYS A 56 -8.80 15.33 -14.96
C LYS A 56 -10.05 14.71 -15.57
N TYR A 57 -11.05 14.42 -14.74
CA TYR A 57 -12.37 14.07 -15.24
C TYR A 57 -13.00 15.25 -15.98
N GLY A 58 -13.77 14.97 -17.04
CA GLY A 58 -14.59 15.97 -17.73
C GLY A 58 -16.00 16.12 -17.15
N SER A 59 -16.33 15.34 -16.12
CA SER A 59 -17.62 15.29 -15.43
C SER A 59 -17.38 15.22 -13.92
N GLY A 60 -18.46 15.10 -13.14
CA GLY A 60 -18.36 14.95 -11.69
C GLY A 60 -17.69 16.18 -11.07
N SER A 61 -16.62 15.96 -10.30
CA SER A 61 -15.91 17.06 -9.65
C SER A 61 -14.91 17.81 -10.54
N GLY A 62 -14.55 17.24 -11.69
CA GLY A 62 -13.45 17.74 -12.52
C GLY A 62 -12.06 17.60 -11.89
N GLN A 63 -11.91 16.81 -10.83
CA GLN A 63 -10.63 16.52 -10.19
C GLN A 63 -9.79 15.52 -10.99
N GLN A 64 -8.54 15.28 -10.54
CA GLN A 64 -7.63 14.35 -11.19
C GLN A 64 -8.21 12.93 -11.17
N SER A 65 -8.13 12.24 -12.30
CA SER A 65 -8.74 10.93 -12.47
C SER A 65 -7.93 9.82 -11.78
N VAL A 66 -8.66 8.82 -11.29
CA VAL A 66 -8.12 7.57 -10.75
C VAL A 66 -8.65 6.41 -11.58
N THR A 67 -7.75 5.49 -11.93
CA THR A 67 -8.06 4.32 -12.76
C THR A 67 -7.35 3.08 -12.21
N ALA A 68 -7.50 1.96 -12.92
CA ALA A 68 -6.68 0.77 -12.67
C ALA A 68 -6.06 0.28 -13.98
N VAL A 69 -4.79 -0.13 -13.95
CA VAL A 69 -4.02 -0.50 -15.15
C VAL A 69 -3.39 -1.89 -15.03
N GLU A 70 -3.19 -2.58 -16.16
CA GLU A 70 -2.53 -3.90 -16.21
C GLU A 70 -1.01 -3.80 -16.04
N ILE A 71 -0.43 -2.64 -16.39
CA ILE A 71 1.02 -2.41 -16.43
C ILE A 71 1.60 -2.62 -15.02
N THR A 72 2.53 -3.57 -14.91
CA THR A 72 3.10 -3.99 -13.63
C THR A 72 4.15 -3.03 -13.12
N ASP A 73 4.98 -2.50 -14.03
CA ASP A 73 6.11 -1.63 -13.72
C ASP A 73 5.86 -0.17 -14.12
N ASP A 74 4.71 0.34 -13.73
CA ASP A 74 4.37 1.74 -13.91
C ASP A 74 4.68 2.57 -12.66
N HIS A 75 5.32 3.73 -12.86
CA HIS A 75 5.62 4.69 -11.81
C HIS A 75 4.36 5.33 -11.24
N ASN A 76 3.35 5.57 -12.08
CA ASN A 76 2.07 6.19 -11.73
C ASN A 76 1.12 5.26 -10.94
N SER A 77 1.59 4.06 -10.63
CA SER A 77 0.90 3.10 -9.77
C SER A 77 1.47 3.07 -8.34
N HIS A 78 2.38 3.98 -7.98
CA HIS A 78 2.97 4.08 -6.64
C HIS A 78 2.16 5.01 -5.73
N TRP A 79 1.81 4.47 -4.56
CA TRP A 79 1.06 5.16 -3.52
C TRP A 79 1.83 5.13 -2.20
N ALA A 80 2.03 6.29 -1.60
CA ALA A 80 2.65 6.46 -0.28
C ALA A 80 1.59 6.41 0.81
N VAL A 81 1.81 5.58 1.83
CA VAL A 81 0.95 5.49 3.01
C VAL A 81 1.33 6.59 4.00
N ARG A 82 0.41 7.51 4.27
CA ARG A 82 0.55 8.63 5.22
C ARG A 82 -0.48 8.54 6.36
N SER A 83 -0.20 9.20 7.47
CA SER A 83 -1.22 9.49 8.50
C SER A 83 -2.27 10.46 7.95
N ILE A 84 -3.41 10.55 8.65
CA ILE A 84 -4.40 11.60 8.40
C ILE A 84 -3.84 12.99 8.72
N SER A 85 -4.48 14.06 8.20
CA SER A 85 -4.04 15.43 8.49
C SER A 85 -4.05 15.73 9.98
N GLY A 86 -3.05 16.47 10.45
CA GLY A 86 -2.88 16.81 11.87
C GLY A 86 -2.28 15.70 12.73
N GLU A 87 -2.17 14.47 12.23
CA GLU A 87 -1.52 13.36 12.94
C GLU A 87 -0.14 13.05 12.37
N THR A 88 0.73 12.53 13.21
CA THR A 88 2.04 12.01 12.79
C THR A 88 2.10 10.50 13.04
N CYS A 89 2.52 9.74 12.04
CA CYS A 89 2.88 8.34 12.23
C CYS A 89 4.40 8.16 12.16
N LYS A 90 4.96 7.36 13.08
CA LYS A 90 6.39 7.04 13.08
C LYS A 90 6.70 6.20 11.84
N ARG A 91 7.63 6.67 11.00
CA ARG A 91 8.09 5.90 9.83
C ARG A 91 8.52 4.49 10.24
N GLY A 92 8.06 3.48 9.52
CA GLY A 92 8.33 2.07 9.84
C GLY A 92 7.43 1.47 10.91
N ALA A 93 6.56 2.24 11.58
CA ALA A 93 5.53 1.67 12.45
C ALA A 93 4.45 0.95 11.60
N PRO A 94 4.05 -0.28 11.98
CA PRO A 94 3.03 -1.03 11.25
C PRO A 94 1.66 -0.35 11.32
N ILE A 95 0.91 -0.40 10.22
CA ILE A 95 -0.44 0.17 10.15
C ILE A 95 -1.43 -0.79 10.81
N LYS A 96 -2.13 -0.33 11.84
CA LYS A 96 -3.14 -1.12 12.54
C LYS A 96 -4.42 -1.22 11.69
N CYS A 97 -5.04 -2.39 11.63
CA CYS A 97 -6.35 -2.53 10.99
C CYS A 97 -7.40 -1.67 11.73
N ASN A 98 -8.41 -1.21 10.99
CA ASN A 98 -9.47 -0.30 11.42
C ASN A 98 -8.96 1.09 11.87
N THR A 99 -7.85 1.55 11.29
CA THR A 99 -7.37 2.93 11.45
C THR A 99 -7.45 3.69 10.13
N ASN A 100 -7.56 5.01 10.23
CA ASN A 100 -7.63 5.88 9.06
C ASN A 100 -6.21 6.21 8.57
N ILE A 101 -6.02 6.15 7.26
CA ILE A 101 -4.79 6.57 6.59
C ILE A 101 -5.12 7.49 5.42
N ARG A 102 -4.08 8.07 4.82
CA ARG A 102 -4.14 8.68 3.48
C ARG A 102 -3.25 7.91 2.53
N LEU A 103 -3.71 7.77 1.28
CA LEU A 103 -2.94 7.19 0.18
C LEU A 103 -2.55 8.31 -0.77
N GLN A 104 -1.29 8.73 -0.74
CA GLN A 104 -0.79 9.78 -1.61
C GLN A 104 -0.21 9.20 -2.90
N HIS A 105 -0.70 9.63 -4.05
CA HIS A 105 -0.10 9.33 -5.34
C HIS A 105 1.29 9.95 -5.44
N VAL A 106 2.33 9.13 -5.63
CA VAL A 106 3.73 9.58 -5.50
C VAL A 106 4.11 10.60 -6.58
N ALA A 107 3.61 10.42 -7.80
CA ALA A 107 3.98 11.25 -8.95
C ALA A 107 3.38 12.66 -8.87
N THR A 108 2.10 12.78 -8.51
CA THR A 108 1.37 14.06 -8.52
C THR A 108 1.21 14.69 -7.13
N LYS A 109 1.64 13.99 -6.07
CA LYS A 109 1.48 14.37 -4.65
C LYS A 109 0.04 14.47 -4.17
N LYS A 110 -0.96 14.23 -5.02
CA LYS A 110 -2.38 14.24 -4.66
C LYS A 110 -2.77 13.00 -3.86
N ASN A 111 -3.78 13.12 -3.01
CA ASN A 111 -4.32 12.03 -2.21
C ASN A 111 -5.46 11.33 -2.95
N LEU A 112 -5.60 10.02 -2.75
CA LEU A 112 -6.81 9.29 -3.10
C LEU A 112 -7.97 9.89 -2.29
N HIS A 113 -9.01 10.31 -3.01
CA HIS A 113 -10.08 11.14 -2.46
C HIS A 113 -11.44 10.62 -2.89
N SER A 114 -12.45 10.80 -2.05
CA SER A 114 -13.84 10.61 -2.44
C SER A 114 -14.75 11.63 -1.75
N HIS A 115 -15.93 11.82 -2.34
CA HIS A 115 -16.87 12.90 -2.02
C HIS A 115 -18.20 12.67 -2.72
N TYR A 116 -19.20 13.51 -2.48
CA TYR A 116 -20.57 13.33 -3.00
C TYR A 116 -20.71 13.79 -4.46
N PHE A 117 -19.87 13.27 -5.35
CA PHE A 117 -19.99 13.38 -6.80
C PHE A 117 -20.21 12.02 -7.42
N THR A 118 -20.85 12.02 -8.59
CA THR A 118 -21.14 10.82 -9.36
C THR A 118 -19.94 10.42 -10.22
N SER A 119 -19.57 9.14 -10.21
CA SER A 119 -18.50 8.58 -11.02
C SER A 119 -18.83 8.70 -12.52
N PRO A 120 -17.82 8.87 -13.39
CA PRO A 120 -18.04 9.20 -14.80
C PRO A 120 -18.73 8.10 -15.62
N LEU A 121 -18.69 6.84 -15.18
CA LEU A 121 -19.18 5.70 -15.96
C LEU A 121 -20.29 4.90 -15.27
N SER A 122 -20.19 4.64 -13.96
CA SER A 122 -21.10 3.72 -13.28
C SER A 122 -22.21 4.38 -12.49
N GLY A 123 -22.15 5.70 -12.27
CA GLY A 123 -23.11 6.38 -11.41
C GLY A 123 -22.85 6.21 -9.91
N ASN A 124 -21.79 5.51 -9.51
CA ASN A 124 -21.40 5.32 -8.10
C ASN A 124 -20.79 6.61 -7.52
N GLN A 125 -20.32 6.56 -6.27
CA GLN A 125 -19.52 7.65 -5.71
C GLN A 125 -18.18 7.78 -6.46
N GLU A 126 -17.82 9.01 -6.84
CA GLU A 126 -16.57 9.32 -7.53
C GLU A 126 -15.37 9.09 -6.61
N VAL A 127 -14.32 8.48 -7.16
CA VAL A 127 -12.99 8.39 -6.55
C VAL A 127 -12.01 9.16 -7.44
N SER A 128 -11.27 10.08 -6.84
CA SER A 128 -10.41 11.04 -7.54
C SER A 128 -9.06 11.19 -6.84
N CYS A 129 -8.17 11.99 -7.43
CA CYS A 129 -6.97 12.50 -6.79
C CYS A 129 -7.14 13.99 -6.46
N TYR A 130 -6.99 14.35 -5.19
CA TYR A 130 -7.24 15.69 -4.66
C TYR A 130 -6.08 16.20 -3.79
N GLY A 131 -6.09 17.50 -3.48
CA GLY A 131 -5.07 18.17 -2.68
C GLY A 131 -4.14 19.06 -3.49
N ASP A 132 -3.39 19.88 -2.74
CA ASP A 132 -2.39 20.79 -3.26
C ASP A 132 -1.10 20.07 -3.70
N ASP A 133 -0.07 20.84 -4.10
CA ASP A 133 1.21 20.29 -4.55
C ASP A 133 2.04 19.66 -3.43
N ASN A 134 1.67 19.87 -2.17
CA ASN A 134 2.26 19.23 -0.99
C ASN A 134 1.45 17.99 -0.55
N GLY A 135 0.33 17.71 -1.22
CA GLY A 135 -0.59 16.64 -0.86
C GLY A 135 -1.36 16.92 0.41
N GLU A 136 -1.63 18.19 0.69
CA GLU A 136 -2.59 18.57 1.70
C GLU A 136 -3.98 18.73 1.05
N GLY A 137 -4.91 17.91 1.51
CA GLY A 137 -6.33 17.99 1.22
C GLY A 137 -7.13 17.86 2.51
N ASP A 138 -8.39 17.45 2.42
CA ASP A 138 -9.36 17.50 3.52
C ASP A 138 -9.72 16.12 4.07
N SER A 139 -10.84 16.01 4.81
CA SER A 139 -11.28 14.76 5.40
C SER A 139 -11.67 13.70 4.38
N GLY A 140 -12.00 14.05 3.14
CA GLY A 140 -12.31 13.11 2.05
C GLY A 140 -11.09 12.35 1.51
N ASP A 141 -9.90 12.67 1.99
CA ASP A 141 -8.67 11.92 1.70
C ASP A 141 -8.49 10.69 2.61
N ASN A 142 -9.34 10.55 3.63
CA ASN A 142 -9.15 9.56 4.69
C ASN A 142 -9.83 8.23 4.37
N TRP A 143 -9.09 7.14 4.51
CA TRP A 143 -9.56 5.79 4.23
C TRP A 143 -9.31 4.87 5.44
N THR A 144 -10.36 4.20 5.90
CA THR A 144 -10.26 3.17 6.93
C THR A 144 -9.66 1.90 6.33
N VAL A 145 -8.53 1.44 6.87
CA VAL A 145 -7.89 0.18 6.45
C VAL A 145 -8.61 -1.00 7.08
N VAL A 146 -9.38 -1.76 6.32
CA VAL A 146 -10.13 -2.92 6.81
C VAL A 146 -9.39 -4.21 6.44
N CYS A 147 -8.90 -4.93 7.45
CA CYS A 147 -8.16 -6.18 7.30
C CYS A 147 -8.43 -7.16 8.47
N ASN A 148 -8.21 -8.45 8.22
CA ASN A 148 -8.57 -9.54 9.15
C ASN A 148 -7.53 -9.83 10.24
N ASN A 149 -6.50 -9.00 10.39
CA ASN A 149 -5.41 -9.17 11.36
C ASN A 149 -5.36 -7.95 12.29
N ASP A 150 -4.45 -7.94 13.27
CA ASP A 150 -4.22 -6.74 14.09
C ASP A 150 -3.60 -5.60 13.27
N TYR A 151 -2.78 -5.95 12.28
CA TYR A 151 -2.04 -5.02 11.42
C TYR A 151 -2.17 -5.41 9.95
N TRP A 152 -2.06 -4.41 9.07
CA TRP A 152 -2.09 -4.61 7.63
C TRP A 152 -0.84 -5.36 7.16
N ARG A 153 -1.02 -6.65 6.84
CA ARG A 153 0.04 -7.53 6.31
C ARG A 153 0.20 -7.35 4.80
N ARG A 154 1.44 -7.43 4.32
CA ARG A 154 1.73 -7.46 2.88
C ARG A 154 1.18 -8.73 2.26
N GLU A 155 0.90 -8.69 0.96
CA GLU A 155 0.35 -9.82 0.17
C GLU A 155 -0.96 -10.41 0.71
N SER A 156 -1.62 -9.72 1.65
CA SER A 156 -2.91 -10.11 2.21
C SER A 156 -4.02 -9.21 1.66
N PRO A 157 -5.23 -9.74 1.43
CA PRO A 157 -6.37 -8.93 1.05
C PRO A 157 -6.65 -7.82 2.08
N VAL A 158 -6.94 -6.62 1.57
CA VAL A 158 -7.31 -5.44 2.34
C VAL A 158 -8.44 -4.73 1.62
N LYS A 159 -9.32 -4.06 2.38
CA LYS A 159 -10.32 -3.15 1.84
C LYS A 159 -10.08 -1.76 2.39
N PHE A 160 -10.43 -0.74 1.63
CA PHE A 160 -10.40 0.64 2.07
C PHE A 160 -11.83 1.14 2.09
N GLN A 161 -12.29 1.61 3.25
CA GLN A 161 -13.61 2.21 3.36
C GLN A 161 -13.43 3.72 3.51
N HIS A 162 -14.05 4.48 2.62
CA HIS A 162 -13.94 5.93 2.63
C HIS A 162 -14.54 6.52 3.92
N PHE A 163 -13.83 7.45 4.56
CA PHE A 163 -14.33 8.21 5.69
C PHE A 163 -14.49 9.68 5.26
N PRO A 164 -15.64 10.34 5.51
CA PRO A 164 -16.71 9.93 6.41
C PRO A 164 -17.94 9.30 5.72
N SER A 165 -17.92 9.04 4.41
CA SER A 165 -19.13 8.52 3.71
C SER A 165 -19.41 7.03 3.95
N TRP A 166 -18.43 6.29 4.48
CA TRP A 166 -18.50 4.84 4.75
C TRP A 166 -18.77 3.97 3.52
N VAL A 167 -18.45 4.49 2.33
CA VAL A 167 -18.56 3.77 1.05
C VAL A 167 -17.28 2.99 0.77
N TRP A 168 -17.41 1.89 0.03
CA TRP A 168 -16.32 0.97 -0.34
C TRP A 168 -15.64 1.35 -1.65
#